data_AF-A0A7I4D3V0-F1
#
_entry.id   AF-A0A7I4D3V0-F1
#
_cell.length_a   1.000
_cell.length_b   1.000
_cell.length_c   1.000
_cell.angle_alpha   90.00
_cell.angle_beta   90.00
_cell.angle_gamma   90.00
#
_symmetry.space_group_name_H-M   'P 1'
#
loop_
_entity.id
_entity.type
_entity.pdbx_description
1 polymer ?
#
loop_
_entity_poly.entity_id
_entity_poly.type
_entity_poly.pdbx_seq_one_letter_code
_entity_poly.pdbx_strand_id
1 'polypeptide(L)'
;MACHRITKRHCITSNTGQSQALEWVLGLSEAPTSKLHLVLCLTLLVLVAICFISLEFRFLGAGPRVSRSGIANSVVQRRDVGERRYLYWGPGIDCPGKYCVQCGGLGHQESSLRCALEEALFLNRTFVLPSTMCIAKEHNNAKLPQLREDQCRLELNRCSMAALYDLVLMSQTVPVIASNSKEWHDIFLRKDTVFVQVEGIKREELKHKEMFRQAHVVNRTANKQAWFMECKNRHNQSAIMLSYSFLQTMVAPPLRAAAELIKEELKDYDALHVRRGDKVKVHKAKSGALRTMYAHLDNDTQPEAILKRIKPWIPAGRTLYIATDERQVHYFDKLFSKYRVMKAKNFSSILDTVVHNNYQLFIVERLVLMGAKTLVNTWKENADDLSLSDETKKKLHRWEHAVNSS
;
A
#
# COMPACT_ATOMS: atom_id res chain seq x y z
N MET A 1 23.22 4.62 -68.38
CA MET A 1 23.88 3.30 -68.22
C MET A 1 22.81 2.23 -67.96
N ALA A 2 23.16 0.93 -68.02
CA ALA A 2 22.20 -0.18 -67.95
C ALA A 2 21.47 -0.28 -66.59
N CYS A 3 20.23 -0.77 -66.42
CA CYS A 3 19.31 -1.63 -67.21
C CYS A 3 19.39 -3.15 -66.95
N HIS A 4 18.43 -3.64 -66.16
CA HIS A 4 17.80 -4.98 -66.18
C HIS A 4 16.45 -4.85 -65.41
N ARG A 5 15.24 -5.27 -65.84
CA ARG A 5 14.73 -6.08 -66.98
C ARG A 5 15.30 -7.51 -67.02
N ILE A 6 14.52 -8.60 -66.95
CA ILE A 6 13.18 -8.95 -67.52
C ILE A 6 12.58 -10.09 -66.65
N THR A 7 11.32 -10.16 -66.13
CA THR A 7 9.90 -10.12 -66.63
C THR A 7 9.26 -11.43 -67.14
N LYS A 8 7.91 -11.55 -66.93
CA LYS A 8 6.91 -12.56 -67.41
C LYS A 8 6.83 -13.88 -66.60
N ARG A 9 5.71 -14.62 -66.46
CA ARG A 9 4.25 -14.44 -66.79
C ARG A 9 3.40 -14.43 -65.48
N HIS A 10 2.08 -14.15 -65.34
CA HIS A 10 0.87 -13.97 -66.19
C HIS A 10 -0.14 -15.16 -66.32
N CYS A 11 -1.45 -14.83 -66.16
CA CYS A 11 -2.70 -15.64 -66.27
C CYS A 11 -2.97 -16.64 -65.12
N ILE A 12 -4.12 -16.71 -64.40
CA ILE A 12 -5.58 -16.44 -64.63
C ILE A 12 -6.36 -17.66 -65.14
N THR A 13 -7.10 -18.29 -64.21
CA THR A 13 -8.46 -18.92 -64.27
C THR A 13 -8.72 -19.45 -62.83
N SER A 14 -9.84 -19.36 -62.12
CA SER A 14 -11.28 -19.12 -62.34
C SER A 14 -12.17 -20.38 -62.20
N ASN A 15 -12.80 -20.47 -61.02
CA ASN A 15 -14.14 -21.02 -60.76
C ASN A 15 -14.34 -22.54 -60.55
N THR A 16 -15.34 -22.87 -59.72
CA THR A 16 -15.85 -24.21 -59.33
C THR A 16 -14.89 -25.14 -58.57
N GLY A 17 -15.35 -26.04 -57.68
CA GLY A 17 -16.70 -26.18 -57.13
C GLY A 17 -16.88 -27.47 -56.30
N GLN A 18 -17.79 -27.44 -55.32
CA GLN A 18 -18.39 -28.56 -54.57
C GLN A 18 -17.52 -29.52 -53.73
N SER A 19 -17.97 -29.69 -52.48
CA SER A 19 -18.10 -30.95 -51.72
C SER A 19 -16.86 -31.83 -51.48
N GLN A 20 -16.49 -31.96 -50.20
CA GLN A 20 -16.84 -33.18 -49.46
C GLN A 20 -16.97 -32.89 -47.96
N ALA A 21 -18.19 -33.08 -47.43
CA ALA A 21 -18.40 -33.21 -45.99
C ALA A 21 -18.19 -34.69 -45.61
N LEU A 22 -17.41 -34.95 -44.57
CA LEU A 22 -17.29 -36.31 -44.00
C LEU A 22 -18.28 -36.45 -42.84
N GLU A 23 -19.42 -37.05 -43.14
CA GLU A 23 -20.41 -37.46 -42.14
C GLU A 23 -19.82 -38.52 -41.22
N TRP A 24 -19.85 -38.27 -39.90
CA TRP A 24 -19.72 -39.33 -38.91
C TRP A 24 -21.12 -39.79 -38.51
N VAL A 25 -21.52 -40.94 -39.06
CA VAL A 25 -22.86 -41.51 -38.92
C VAL A 25 -23.17 -41.86 -37.45
N LEU A 26 -24.43 -41.63 -37.06
CA LEU A 26 -24.95 -41.88 -35.72
C LEU A 26 -24.90 -43.38 -35.36
N GLY A 27 -23.95 -43.75 -34.50
CA GLY A 27 -23.82 -45.09 -33.91
C GLY A 27 -24.45 -45.22 -32.52
N LEU A 28 -25.58 -44.56 -32.26
CA LEU A 28 -26.27 -44.65 -30.97
C LEU A 28 -27.04 -45.98 -30.86
N SER A 29 -26.37 -47.00 -30.31
CA SER A 29 -27.02 -48.20 -29.79
C SER A 29 -27.93 -47.83 -28.62
N GLU A 30 -29.22 -48.17 -28.72
CA GLU A 30 -30.20 -47.96 -27.64
C GLU A 30 -29.95 -48.94 -26.48
N ALA A 31 -28.98 -48.63 -25.63
CA ALA A 31 -28.84 -49.28 -24.34
C ALA A 31 -30.04 -48.90 -23.45
N PRO A 32 -30.78 -49.86 -22.89
CA PRO A 32 -31.93 -49.56 -22.04
C PRO A 32 -31.46 -48.86 -20.77
N THR A 33 -31.74 -47.56 -20.66
CA THR A 33 -31.41 -46.74 -19.49
C THR A 33 -32.25 -47.18 -18.31
N SER A 34 -31.71 -48.14 -17.55
CA SER A 34 -32.40 -48.73 -16.41
C SER A 34 -32.81 -47.64 -15.44
N LYS A 35 -34.03 -47.73 -14.90
CA LYS A 35 -34.59 -46.73 -13.96
C LYS A 35 -33.66 -46.52 -12.75
N LEU A 36 -32.84 -47.52 -12.42
CA LEU A 36 -31.78 -47.49 -11.43
C LEU A 36 -30.72 -46.40 -11.69
N HIS A 37 -30.27 -46.20 -12.94
CA HIS A 37 -29.31 -45.13 -13.26
C HIS A 37 -29.91 -43.74 -13.06
N LEU A 38 -31.17 -43.52 -13.47
CA LEU A 38 -31.86 -42.24 -13.26
C LEU A 38 -32.04 -41.96 -11.76
N VAL A 39 -32.43 -42.98 -10.98
CA VAL A 39 -32.52 -42.89 -9.52
C VAL A 39 -31.16 -42.62 -8.88
N LEU A 40 -30.07 -43.26 -9.32
CA LEU A 40 -28.71 -43.01 -8.83
C LEU A 40 -28.23 -41.57 -9.12
N CYS A 41 -28.50 -41.02 -10.30
CA CYS A 41 -28.19 -39.64 -10.62
C CYS A 41 -29.02 -38.66 -9.76
N LEU A 42 -30.31 -38.93 -9.55
CA LEU A 42 -31.18 -38.10 -8.71
C LEU A 42 -30.78 -38.15 -7.23
N THR A 43 -30.46 -39.32 -6.67
CA THR A 43 -30.00 -39.43 -5.28
C THR A 43 -28.63 -38.76 -5.09
N LEU A 44 -27.72 -38.86 -6.05
CA LEU A 44 -26.44 -38.14 -6.00
C LEU A 44 -26.64 -36.61 -6.02
N LEU A 45 -27.53 -36.09 -6.88
CA LEU A 45 -27.87 -34.66 -6.92
C LEU A 45 -28.49 -34.17 -5.60
N VAL A 46 -29.39 -34.97 -5.00
CA VAL A 46 -29.98 -34.67 -3.68
C VAL A 46 -28.92 -34.66 -2.58
N LEU A 47 -27.99 -35.63 -2.57
CA LEU A 47 -26.89 -35.67 -1.59
C LEU A 47 -25.94 -34.47 -1.75
N VAL A 48 -25.62 -34.06 -2.97
CA VAL A 48 -24.84 -32.83 -3.24
C VAL A 48 -25.58 -31.59 -2.74
N ALA A 49 -26.88 -31.47 -3.02
CA ALA A 49 -27.69 -30.35 -2.52
C ALA A 49 -27.74 -30.29 -0.98
N ILE A 50 -27.90 -31.43 -0.31
CA ILE A 50 -27.85 -31.53 1.16
C ILE A 50 -26.48 -31.11 1.69
N CYS A 51 -25.39 -31.54 1.05
CA CYS A 51 -24.04 -31.10 1.40
C CYS A 51 -23.88 -29.57 1.30
N PHE A 52 -24.31 -28.95 0.19
CA PHE A 52 -24.28 -27.48 0.04
C PHE A 52 -25.12 -26.76 1.09
N ILE A 53 -26.36 -27.20 1.34
CA ILE A 53 -27.23 -26.62 2.38
C ILE A 53 -26.57 -26.76 3.77
N SER A 54 -25.94 -27.90 4.07
CA SER A 54 -25.23 -28.12 5.34
C SER A 54 -23.95 -27.28 5.50
N LEU A 55 -23.40 -26.76 4.39
CA LEU A 55 -22.25 -25.87 4.38
C LEU A 55 -22.70 -24.42 4.62
N GLU A 56 -23.73 -23.96 3.92
CA GLU A 56 -24.38 -22.66 4.13
C GLU A 56 -24.90 -22.51 5.58
N PHE A 57 -25.53 -23.54 6.14
CA PHE A 57 -26.03 -23.50 7.52
C PHE A 57 -24.93 -23.36 8.58
N ARG A 58 -23.67 -23.69 8.26
CA ARG A 58 -22.52 -23.43 9.16
C ARG A 58 -22.05 -21.98 9.13
N PHE A 59 -22.43 -21.19 8.12
CA PHE A 59 -22.06 -19.77 8.01
C PHE A 59 -23.17 -18.81 8.47
N LEU A 60 -24.44 -19.23 8.46
CA LEU A 60 -25.58 -18.40 8.91
C LEU A 60 -26.00 -18.62 10.39
N GLY A 61 -25.43 -19.61 11.08
CA GLY A 61 -25.88 -20.04 12.41
C GLY A 61 -25.31 -19.31 13.63
N ALA A 62 -24.45 -18.30 13.47
CA ALA A 62 -23.67 -17.71 14.57
C ALA A 62 -23.61 -16.17 14.57
N GLY A 63 -24.72 -15.52 14.92
CA GLY A 63 -24.71 -14.08 15.24
C GLY A 63 -23.82 -13.76 16.46
N PRO A 64 -23.05 -12.66 16.46
CA PRO A 64 -22.05 -12.39 17.49
C PRO A 64 -22.68 -12.01 18.83
N ARG A 65 -22.83 -12.98 19.74
CA ARG A 65 -23.04 -12.70 21.17
C ARG A 65 -21.79 -12.03 21.73
N VAL A 66 -21.91 -10.75 22.13
CA VAL A 66 -20.84 -10.01 22.81
C VAL A 66 -20.65 -10.57 24.23
N SER A 67 -19.87 -11.64 24.35
CA SER A 67 -19.50 -12.22 25.64
C SER A 67 -18.34 -11.42 26.24
N ARG A 68 -18.64 -10.65 27.29
CA ARG A 68 -17.72 -9.63 27.86
C ARG A 68 -16.70 -10.24 28.85
N SER A 69 -16.01 -11.30 28.45
CA SER A 69 -14.96 -11.95 29.26
C SER A 69 -14.04 -12.83 28.41
N GLY A 70 -12.72 -12.67 28.56
CA GLY A 70 -11.73 -13.61 28.02
C GLY A 70 -10.77 -13.03 26.97
N ILE A 71 -9.72 -12.33 27.41
CA ILE A 71 -8.55 -12.07 26.57
C ILE A 71 -7.75 -13.39 26.47
N ALA A 72 -7.96 -14.14 25.39
CA ALA A 72 -7.36 -15.44 25.17
C ALA A 72 -6.30 -15.40 24.05
N ASN A 73 -5.05 -15.65 24.42
CA ASN A 73 -3.90 -15.60 23.50
C ASN A 73 -3.90 -16.77 22.50
N SER A 74 -4.05 -16.47 21.21
CA SER A 74 -3.73 -17.39 20.09
C SER A 74 -3.48 -16.56 18.81
N VAL A 75 -2.48 -16.81 17.96
CA VAL A 75 -1.43 -17.85 17.99
C VAL A 75 -0.05 -17.17 17.85
N VAL A 76 0.65 -17.02 18.97
CA VAL A 76 2.12 -16.87 18.98
C VAL A 76 2.64 -18.00 19.85
N GLN A 77 3.51 -18.87 19.32
CA GLN A 77 4.11 -19.94 20.09
C GLN A 77 4.84 -19.36 21.30
N ARG A 78 4.56 -19.90 22.49
CA ARG A 78 5.38 -19.68 23.69
C ARG A 78 6.71 -20.42 23.55
N ARG A 79 7.60 -19.95 22.66
CA ARG A 79 9.03 -20.01 22.97
C ARG A 79 9.24 -19.16 24.22
N ASP A 80 10.04 -19.67 25.14
CA ASP A 80 10.35 -18.94 26.37
C ASP A 80 11.01 -17.60 26.03
N VAL A 81 10.83 -16.60 26.90
CA VAL A 81 11.40 -15.26 26.72
C VAL A 81 12.93 -15.32 26.73
N GLY A 82 13.54 -16.34 27.36
CA GLY A 82 14.96 -16.66 27.28
C GLY A 82 15.46 -17.09 25.88
N GLU A 83 14.64 -17.76 25.08
CA GLU A 83 15.04 -18.23 23.73
C GLU A 83 14.84 -17.17 22.62
N ARG A 84 14.06 -16.13 22.91
CA ARG A 84 13.72 -15.11 21.91
C ARG A 84 14.96 -14.28 21.56
N ARG A 85 15.14 -14.05 20.25
CA ARG A 85 16.23 -13.26 19.69
C ARG A 85 15.70 -12.02 19.01
N TYR A 86 16.36 -10.88 19.24
CA TYR A 86 15.84 -9.57 18.92
C TYR A 86 16.71 -8.84 17.89
N LEU A 87 16.08 -8.00 17.08
CA LEU A 87 16.72 -7.07 16.16
C LEU A 87 16.28 -5.65 16.52
N TYR A 88 17.23 -4.77 16.81
CA TYR A 88 16.98 -3.38 17.21
C TYR A 88 17.77 -2.44 16.30
N TRP A 89 17.11 -1.40 15.77
CA TRP A 89 17.69 -0.45 14.80
C TRP A 89 17.86 0.98 15.37
N GLY A 90 17.71 1.14 16.69
CA GLY A 90 17.76 2.43 17.38
C GLY A 90 16.39 3.02 17.74
N PRO A 91 16.36 4.18 18.44
CA PRO A 91 15.15 4.71 19.10
C PRO A 91 14.17 5.45 18.15
N GLY A 92 14.42 5.44 16.84
CA GLY A 92 13.58 6.11 15.86
C GLY A 92 13.91 5.72 14.43
N ILE A 93 12.87 5.51 13.64
CA ILE A 93 12.96 5.27 12.20
C ILE A 93 13.69 6.45 11.55
N ASP A 94 14.65 6.15 10.67
CA ASP A 94 15.51 7.13 9.98
C ASP A 94 16.31 8.08 10.90
N CYS A 95 16.56 7.69 12.15
CA CYS A 95 17.42 8.45 13.08
C CYS A 95 18.76 7.75 13.47
N PRO A 96 19.65 7.43 12.51
CA PRO A 96 21.05 7.11 12.80
C PRO A 96 21.99 8.33 12.58
N GLY A 97 22.15 9.17 13.61
CA GLY A 97 23.18 10.22 13.64
C GLY A 97 22.71 11.64 13.27
N LYS A 98 23.56 12.42 12.58
CA LYS A 98 23.42 13.89 12.48
C LYS A 98 22.13 14.42 11.82
N TYR A 99 21.36 13.57 11.13
CA TYR A 99 20.19 13.99 10.35
C TYR A 99 18.83 13.82 11.06
N CYS A 100 18.80 13.35 12.31
CA CYS A 100 17.58 13.19 13.13
C CYS A 100 16.74 14.48 13.34
N VAL A 101 17.21 15.65 12.91
CA VAL A 101 16.59 16.96 13.15
C VAL A 101 15.35 17.19 12.27
N GLN A 102 15.23 16.50 11.13
CA GLN A 102 14.11 16.65 10.20
C GLN A 102 13.47 15.29 9.90
N CYS A 103 12.16 15.17 10.14
CA CYS A 103 11.42 13.95 9.83
C CYS A 103 11.14 13.87 8.32
N GLY A 104 11.54 12.78 7.66
CA GLY A 104 11.00 12.44 6.33
C GLY A 104 9.50 12.12 6.40
N GLY A 105 8.73 12.51 5.37
CA GLY A 105 7.28 12.26 5.27
C GLY A 105 6.89 10.76 5.31
N LEU A 106 5.62 10.45 5.60
CA LEU A 106 5.17 9.08 5.92
C LEU A 106 5.71 7.98 4.98
N GLY A 107 5.62 8.14 3.65
CA GLY A 107 6.09 7.13 2.70
C GLY A 107 7.61 6.83 2.77
N HIS A 108 8.41 7.74 3.32
CA HIS A 108 9.82 7.51 3.67
C HIS A 108 9.93 6.65 4.92
N GLN A 109 9.23 7.04 5.99
CA GLN A 109 9.16 6.31 7.26
C GLN A 109 8.66 4.87 7.05
N GLU A 110 7.61 4.66 6.25
CA GLU A 110 7.08 3.35 5.87
C GLU A 110 8.09 2.51 5.08
N SER A 111 8.76 3.13 4.10
CA SER A 111 9.84 2.52 3.32
C SER A 111 10.97 2.00 4.22
N SER A 112 11.29 2.75 5.27
CA SER A 112 12.35 2.44 6.23
C SER A 112 11.92 1.44 7.31
N LEU A 113 10.71 1.57 7.84
CA LEU A 113 10.10 0.61 8.75
C LEU A 113 9.98 -0.77 8.10
N ARG A 114 9.49 -0.85 6.85
CA ARG A 114 9.39 -2.13 6.14
C ARG A 114 10.76 -2.78 5.94
N CYS A 115 11.81 -2.00 5.65
CA CYS A 115 13.17 -2.52 5.55
C CYS A 115 13.64 -3.22 6.85
N ALA A 116 13.42 -2.61 8.01
CA ALA A 116 13.80 -3.21 9.30
C ALA A 116 12.95 -4.45 9.64
N LEU A 117 11.65 -4.43 9.31
CA LEU A 117 10.76 -5.60 9.44
C LEU A 117 11.17 -6.75 8.50
N GLU A 118 11.60 -6.46 7.27
CA GLU A 118 12.11 -7.44 6.31
C GLU A 118 13.45 -8.04 6.77
N GLU A 119 14.35 -7.27 7.40
CA GLU A 119 15.57 -7.83 8.02
C GLU A 119 15.25 -8.69 9.24
N ALA A 120 14.30 -8.30 10.10
CA ALA A 120 13.86 -9.09 11.25
C ALA A 120 13.26 -10.44 10.83
N LEU A 121 12.37 -10.43 9.83
CA LEU A 121 11.77 -11.63 9.27
C LEU A 121 12.82 -12.52 8.59
N PHE A 122 13.75 -11.95 7.82
CA PHE A 122 14.85 -12.68 7.19
C PHE A 122 15.77 -13.38 8.21
N LEU A 123 16.00 -12.74 9.36
CA LEU A 123 16.84 -13.25 10.45
C LEU A 123 16.09 -14.13 11.47
N ASN A 124 14.76 -14.31 11.33
CA ASN A 124 13.91 -15.00 12.31
C ASN A 124 14.06 -14.42 13.73
N ARG A 125 14.00 -13.08 13.84
CA ARG A 125 14.14 -12.31 15.07
C ARG A 125 12.89 -11.47 15.33
N THR A 126 12.57 -11.25 16.60
CA THR A 126 11.56 -10.27 17.02
C THR A 126 12.10 -8.86 16.78
N PHE A 127 11.37 -8.03 16.05
CA PHE A 127 11.77 -6.64 15.83
C PHE A 127 11.41 -5.76 17.02
N VAL A 128 12.39 -5.01 17.52
CA VAL A 128 12.20 -4.01 18.57
C VAL A 128 11.80 -2.70 17.89
N LEU A 129 10.48 -2.56 17.69
CA LEU A 129 9.84 -1.44 17.05
C LEU A 129 10.00 -0.17 17.91
N PRO A 130 10.53 0.96 17.39
CA PRO A 130 10.55 2.21 18.12
C PRO A 130 9.15 2.56 18.62
N SER A 131 9.01 2.97 19.88
CA SER A 131 7.70 3.31 20.46
C SER A 131 6.97 4.44 19.72
N THR A 132 7.70 5.24 18.93
CA THR A 132 7.21 6.45 18.27
C THR A 132 7.84 6.69 16.89
N MET A 133 7.05 7.24 15.95
CA MET A 133 7.49 7.69 14.61
C MET A 133 7.66 9.21 14.56
N CYS A 134 8.64 9.68 13.78
CA CYS A 134 8.91 11.10 13.52
C CYS A 134 7.89 11.68 12.51
N ILE A 135 7.24 12.81 12.84
CA ILE A 135 6.25 13.49 11.98
C ILE A 135 6.74 14.89 11.59
N ALA A 136 6.80 15.17 10.30
CA ALA A 136 7.30 16.45 9.77
C ALA A 136 6.32 17.62 10.05
N LYS A 137 6.82 18.76 10.59
CA LYS A 137 5.99 19.95 10.88
C LYS A 137 5.46 20.61 9.61
N GLU A 138 6.20 20.49 8.51
CA GLU A 138 5.96 21.14 7.21
C GLU A 138 4.62 20.75 6.58
N HIS A 139 4.08 19.59 6.94
CA HIS A 139 2.76 19.12 6.53
C HIS A 139 1.65 19.49 7.54
N ASN A 140 1.98 19.68 8.83
CA ASN A 140 1.03 20.00 9.91
C ASN A 140 0.60 21.48 9.98
N ASN A 141 0.51 22.15 8.82
CA ASN A 141 0.10 23.57 8.72
C ASN A 141 -1.43 23.81 8.79
N ALA A 142 -2.23 22.74 8.90
CA ALA A 142 -3.64 22.87 9.25
C ALA A 142 -3.80 23.16 10.74
N LYS A 143 -4.74 24.06 11.12
CA LYS A 143 -5.15 24.27 12.51
C LYS A 143 -5.95 23.07 13.01
N LEU A 144 -5.25 21.97 13.33
CA LEU A 144 -5.82 20.81 14.00
C LEU A 144 -6.35 21.25 15.39
N PRO A 145 -7.54 20.77 15.82
CA PRO A 145 -8.07 21.10 17.15
C PRO A 145 -7.09 20.75 18.28
N GLN A 146 -7.22 21.44 19.43
CA GLN A 146 -6.38 21.17 20.60
C GLN A 146 -6.52 19.70 21.03
N LEU A 147 -5.40 18.99 21.03
CA LEU A 147 -5.37 17.54 21.17
C LEU A 147 -5.35 17.10 22.64
N ARG A 148 -5.77 15.85 22.86
CA ARG A 148 -5.32 15.07 24.02
C ARG A 148 -3.84 14.75 23.82
N GLU A 149 -3.01 15.06 24.83
CA GLU A 149 -1.54 14.91 24.76
C GLU A 149 -1.05 13.45 24.80
N ASP A 150 -1.95 12.49 24.98
CA ASP A 150 -1.65 11.11 25.38
C ASP A 150 -1.01 10.25 24.26
N GLN A 151 -1.42 10.45 23.00
CA GLN A 151 -1.05 9.55 21.89
C GLN A 151 0.00 10.11 20.92
N CYS A 152 -0.03 11.42 20.65
CA CYS A 152 0.90 12.05 19.71
C CYS A 152 1.35 13.42 20.22
N ARG A 153 2.60 13.51 20.67
CA ARG A 153 3.24 14.74 21.13
C ARG A 153 3.70 15.56 19.93
N LEU A 154 2.81 16.38 19.38
CA LEU A 154 3.09 17.24 18.22
C LEU A 154 4.27 18.20 18.47
N GLU A 155 4.40 18.72 19.70
CA GLU A 155 5.53 19.58 20.08
C GLU A 155 6.89 18.92 19.81
N LEU A 156 6.98 17.61 20.09
CA LEU A 156 8.19 16.80 19.90
C LEU A 156 8.31 16.19 18.49
N ASN A 157 7.35 16.44 17.59
CA ASN A 157 7.25 15.77 16.27
C ASN A 157 7.05 14.25 16.34
N ARG A 158 6.29 13.71 17.31
CA ARG A 158 6.17 12.24 17.49
C ARG A 158 4.75 11.73 17.74
N CYS A 159 4.31 10.75 16.95
CA CYS A 159 3.19 9.87 17.32
C CYS A 159 3.70 8.57 17.96
N SER A 160 2.91 8.01 18.88
CA SER A 160 2.97 6.59 19.21
C SER A 160 2.82 5.72 17.96
N MET A 161 3.61 4.65 17.84
CA MET A 161 3.43 3.70 16.74
C MET A 161 2.06 3.01 16.78
N ALA A 162 1.48 2.82 17.97
CA ALA A 162 0.15 2.24 18.13
C ALA A 162 -1.00 3.19 17.69
N ALA A 163 -0.73 4.50 17.55
CA ALA A 163 -1.68 5.47 17.02
C ALA A 163 -1.67 5.55 15.47
N LEU A 164 -0.78 4.80 14.82
CA LEU A 164 -0.64 4.70 13.36
C LEU A 164 -0.85 3.26 12.86
N TYR A 165 -0.34 2.26 13.59
CA TYR A 165 -0.34 0.85 13.21
C TYR A 165 -0.86 -0.08 14.31
N ASP A 166 -1.45 -1.19 13.89
CA ASP A 166 -1.92 -2.29 14.72
C ASP A 166 -0.75 -3.27 14.98
N LEU A 167 -0.07 -3.09 16.11
CA LEU A 167 1.09 -3.92 16.49
C LEU A 167 0.72 -5.39 16.72
N VAL A 168 -0.54 -5.69 17.08
CA VAL A 168 -1.02 -7.06 17.29
C VAL A 168 -1.22 -7.75 15.95
N LEU A 169 -1.85 -7.07 14.98
CA LEU A 169 -1.97 -7.57 13.61
C LEU A 169 -0.60 -7.70 12.93
N MET A 170 0.30 -6.73 13.11
CA MET A 170 1.68 -6.78 12.60
C MET A 170 2.45 -8.00 13.12
N SER A 171 2.28 -8.32 14.40
CA SER A 171 2.89 -9.48 15.06
C SER A 171 2.50 -10.84 14.46
N GLN A 172 1.40 -10.91 13.70
CA GLN A 172 0.97 -12.13 13.01
C GLN A 172 1.85 -12.47 11.79
N THR A 173 2.56 -11.48 11.23
CA THR A 173 3.48 -11.67 10.09
C THR A 173 4.95 -11.49 10.48
N VAL A 174 5.26 -10.45 11.27
CA VAL A 174 6.61 -10.18 11.78
C VAL A 174 6.50 -9.92 13.28
N PRO A 175 7.03 -10.79 14.16
CA PRO A 175 6.95 -10.58 15.60
C PRO A 175 7.54 -9.23 15.99
N VAL A 176 6.74 -8.35 16.58
CA VAL A 176 7.14 -7.00 17.01
C VAL A 176 6.87 -6.78 18.49
N ILE A 177 7.82 -6.15 19.18
CA ILE A 177 7.60 -5.55 20.50
C ILE A 177 7.97 -4.08 20.47
N ALA A 178 7.23 -3.24 21.19
CA ALA A 178 7.53 -1.82 21.28
C ALA A 178 8.76 -1.56 22.17
N SER A 179 9.59 -0.58 21.83
CA SER A 179 10.81 -0.22 22.56
C SER A 179 10.57 0.42 23.95
N ASN A 180 9.31 0.54 24.36
CA ASN A 180 8.86 0.93 25.71
C ASN A 180 8.01 -0.18 26.38
N SER A 181 7.98 -1.39 25.82
CA SER A 181 7.33 -2.55 26.43
C SER A 181 8.12 -3.07 27.64
N LYS A 182 7.43 -3.70 28.58
CA LYS A 182 8.09 -4.37 29.71
C LYS A 182 9.03 -5.47 29.23
N GLU A 183 8.64 -6.26 28.23
CA GLU A 183 9.47 -7.31 27.64
C GLU A 183 10.84 -6.75 27.19
N TRP A 184 10.85 -5.63 26.45
CA TRP A 184 12.12 -4.99 26.06
C TRP A 184 12.92 -4.45 27.24
N HIS A 185 12.26 -3.88 28.26
CA HIS A 185 12.93 -3.36 29.45
C HIS A 185 13.60 -4.48 30.28
N ASP A 186 12.89 -5.60 30.48
CA ASP A 186 13.38 -6.78 31.19
C ASP A 186 14.59 -7.40 30.46
N ILE A 187 14.58 -7.44 29.12
CA ILE A 187 15.73 -7.88 28.29
C ILE A 187 16.92 -6.93 28.41
N PHE A 188 16.67 -5.62 28.44
CA PHE A 188 17.73 -4.61 28.50
C PHE A 188 18.45 -4.57 29.87
N LEU A 189 17.75 -4.91 30.95
CA LEU A 189 18.32 -4.98 32.30
C LEU A 189 18.98 -6.34 32.62
N ARG A 190 18.74 -7.39 31.82
CA ARG A 190 19.32 -8.72 32.02
C ARG A 190 20.84 -8.72 31.76
N LYS A 191 21.61 -9.08 32.78
CA LYS A 191 23.09 -9.14 32.75
C LYS A 191 23.65 -10.21 31.81
N ASP A 192 22.84 -11.21 31.46
CA ASP A 192 23.19 -12.32 30.58
C ASP A 192 22.79 -12.07 29.11
N THR A 193 22.10 -10.95 28.81
CA THR A 193 21.73 -10.57 27.44
C THR A 193 22.98 -10.25 26.61
N VAL A 194 23.34 -11.16 25.71
CA VAL A 194 24.42 -10.95 24.72
C VAL A 194 23.96 -9.94 23.67
N PHE A 195 24.39 -8.69 23.80
CA PHE A 195 24.28 -7.64 22.80
C PHE A 195 25.46 -7.70 21.81
N VAL A 196 25.18 -7.57 20.51
CA VAL A 196 26.22 -7.41 19.47
C VAL A 196 25.91 -6.19 18.62
N GLN A 197 26.85 -5.24 18.57
CA GLN A 197 26.76 -4.04 17.73
C GLN A 197 27.16 -4.39 16.28
N VAL A 198 26.41 -3.88 15.30
CA VAL A 198 26.64 -4.17 13.88
C VAL A 198 26.49 -2.91 13.02
N GLU A 199 27.58 -2.47 12.38
CA GLU A 199 27.59 -1.41 11.35
C GLU A 199 28.16 -1.98 10.04
N GLY A 200 27.55 -1.65 8.90
CA GLY A 200 28.06 -1.99 7.56
C GLY A 200 27.98 -3.45 7.10
N ILE A 201 27.53 -4.39 7.96
CA ILE A 201 27.44 -5.83 7.64
C ILE A 201 26.11 -6.14 6.94
N LYS A 202 26.14 -7.01 5.91
CA LYS A 202 24.95 -7.43 5.16
C LYS A 202 24.06 -8.38 5.96
N ARG A 203 22.74 -8.35 5.71
CA ARG A 203 21.76 -9.26 6.35
C ARG A 203 22.09 -10.74 6.13
N GLU A 204 22.67 -11.07 4.97
CA GLU A 204 23.11 -12.43 4.64
C GLU A 204 24.25 -12.90 5.57
N GLU A 205 25.17 -12.02 5.95
CA GLU A 205 26.24 -12.34 6.92
C GLU A 205 25.70 -12.43 8.35
N LEU A 206 24.75 -11.56 8.72
CA LEU A 206 24.01 -11.62 9.99
C LEU A 206 23.27 -12.95 10.20
N LYS A 207 22.89 -13.63 9.11
CA LYS A 207 22.18 -14.92 9.16
C LYS A 207 23.09 -16.12 9.35
N HIS A 208 24.32 -16.08 8.81
CA HIS A 208 25.20 -17.25 8.72
C HIS A 208 26.38 -17.23 9.71
N LYS A 209 26.84 -16.06 10.19
CA LYS A 209 27.95 -15.99 11.16
C LYS A 209 27.44 -16.29 12.57
N GLU A 210 28.04 -17.27 13.24
CA GLU A 210 27.55 -17.82 14.51
C GLU A 210 27.41 -16.77 15.61
N MET A 211 28.34 -15.82 15.70
CA MET A 211 28.28 -14.69 16.64
C MET A 211 26.97 -13.87 16.54
N PHE A 212 26.44 -13.69 15.32
CA PHE A 212 25.17 -12.98 15.09
C PHE A 212 23.96 -13.91 15.18
N ARG A 213 24.14 -15.22 14.96
CA ARG A 213 23.08 -16.24 15.13
C ARG A 213 22.76 -16.48 16.61
N GLN A 214 23.79 -16.52 17.48
CA GLN A 214 23.64 -16.75 18.91
C GLN A 214 23.19 -15.50 19.69
N ALA A 215 23.61 -14.30 19.29
CA ALA A 215 23.34 -13.05 20.01
C ALA A 215 21.87 -12.87 20.41
N HIS A 216 21.60 -12.56 21.68
CA HIS A 216 20.27 -12.25 22.16
C HIS A 216 19.72 -11.01 21.45
N VAL A 217 20.53 -9.96 21.33
CA VAL A 217 20.19 -8.72 20.61
C VAL A 217 21.25 -8.41 19.55
N VAL A 218 20.81 -8.26 18.29
CA VAL A 218 21.60 -7.58 17.26
C VAL A 218 21.20 -6.11 17.28
N ASN A 219 22.13 -5.25 17.70
CA ASN A 219 21.96 -3.79 17.66
C ASN A 219 22.53 -3.26 16.34
N ARG A 220 21.63 -2.99 15.40
CA ARG A 220 21.92 -2.67 14.01
C ARG A 220 22.10 -1.16 13.84
N THR A 221 23.35 -0.73 13.70
CA THR A 221 23.64 0.61 13.18
C THR A 221 23.21 0.64 11.71
N ALA A 222 22.16 1.42 11.42
CA ALA A 222 21.65 1.65 10.09
C ALA A 222 22.42 2.77 9.36
N ASN A 223 22.29 2.85 8.04
CA ASN A 223 22.96 3.86 7.23
C ASN A 223 22.65 5.28 7.70
N LYS A 224 23.68 6.12 7.83
CA LYS A 224 23.63 7.52 8.30
C LYS A 224 22.70 8.44 7.48
N GLN A 225 22.19 7.99 6.33
CA GLN A 225 21.18 8.68 5.53
C GLN A 225 19.74 8.27 5.91
N ALA A 226 19.44 6.97 5.94
CA ALA A 226 18.12 6.41 6.19
C ALA A 226 18.20 4.87 6.36
N TRP A 227 17.26 4.28 7.10
CA TRP A 227 17.21 2.83 7.30
C TRP A 227 17.02 2.05 5.99
N PHE A 228 16.17 2.54 5.07
CA PHE A 228 15.90 1.87 3.80
C PHE A 228 17.15 1.67 2.91
N MET A 229 18.24 2.41 3.17
CA MET A 229 19.50 2.33 2.42
C MET A 229 20.35 1.11 2.79
N GLU A 230 20.00 0.37 3.85
CA GLU A 230 20.55 -0.97 4.11
C GLU A 230 19.91 -2.02 3.18
N CYS A 231 18.59 -1.96 2.99
CA CYS A 231 17.84 -2.85 2.07
C CYS A 231 17.99 -2.46 0.59
N LYS A 232 19.18 -2.05 0.15
CA LYS A 232 19.44 -1.38 -1.14
C LYS A 232 19.02 -2.18 -2.39
N ASN A 233 19.02 -3.50 -2.35
CA ASN A 233 18.74 -4.35 -3.52
C ASN A 233 17.24 -4.48 -3.85
N ARG A 234 16.50 -3.36 -3.82
CA ARG A 234 15.04 -3.28 -4.05
C ARG A 234 14.60 -3.56 -5.49
N HIS A 235 15.57 -3.65 -6.40
CA HIS A 235 15.33 -4.01 -7.79
C HIS A 235 15.26 -5.53 -7.98
N ASN A 236 15.88 -6.31 -7.10
CA ASN A 236 15.63 -7.74 -7.05
C ASN A 236 14.33 -8.03 -6.29
N GLN A 237 13.23 -8.23 -7.02
CA GLN A 237 11.93 -8.52 -6.43
C GLN A 237 11.92 -9.81 -5.59
N SER A 238 12.77 -10.81 -5.89
CA SER A 238 12.89 -12.04 -5.07
C SER A 238 13.59 -11.83 -3.72
N ALA A 239 14.19 -10.66 -3.48
CA ALA A 239 14.81 -10.31 -2.20
C ALA A 239 13.84 -9.61 -1.22
N ILE A 240 12.62 -9.31 -1.67
CA ILE A 240 11.53 -8.66 -0.94
C ILE A 240 10.72 -9.73 -0.21
N MET A 241 10.43 -9.51 1.08
CA MET A 241 9.69 -10.47 1.93
C MET A 241 8.34 -9.92 2.39
N LEU A 242 8.12 -8.60 2.34
CA LEU A 242 6.86 -7.97 2.67
C LEU A 242 6.33 -7.17 1.48
N SER A 243 5.04 -7.32 1.18
CA SER A 243 4.36 -6.53 0.14
C SER A 243 4.60 -5.03 0.32
N TYR A 244 4.64 -4.28 -0.78
CA TYR A 244 4.63 -2.82 -0.72
C TYR A 244 3.41 -2.26 0.01
N SER A 245 2.28 -2.99 0.00
CA SER A 245 1.06 -2.66 0.75
C SER A 245 1.04 -3.14 2.20
N PHE A 246 2.07 -3.84 2.72
CA PHE A 246 2.02 -4.46 4.06
C PHE A 246 1.66 -3.47 5.17
N LEU A 247 2.32 -2.31 5.24
CA LEU A 247 2.00 -1.31 6.28
C LEU A 247 0.61 -0.66 6.11
N GLN A 248 -0.01 -0.79 4.93
CA GLN A 248 -1.37 -0.32 4.64
C GLN A 248 -2.41 -1.30 5.20
N THR A 249 -2.12 -2.60 5.25
CA THR A 249 -2.98 -3.61 5.91
C THR A 249 -2.75 -3.68 7.43
N MET A 250 -1.65 -3.11 7.94
CA MET A 250 -1.33 -3.03 9.37
C MET A 250 -1.75 -1.70 10.05
N VAL A 251 -2.66 -0.93 9.46
CA VAL A 251 -3.12 0.37 10.00
C VAL A 251 -3.87 0.22 11.34
N ALA A 252 -3.71 1.16 12.28
CA ALA A 252 -4.36 1.12 13.60
C ALA A 252 -5.91 1.08 13.54
N PRO A 253 -6.60 0.34 14.44
CA PRO A 253 -8.05 0.12 14.36
C PRO A 253 -8.93 1.37 14.23
N PRO A 254 -8.70 2.50 14.95
CA PRO A 254 -9.52 3.70 14.82
C PRO A 254 -9.45 4.33 13.43
N LEU A 255 -8.28 4.28 12.78
CA LEU A 255 -8.07 4.80 11.43
C LEU A 255 -8.72 3.90 10.38
N ARG A 256 -8.74 2.58 10.61
CA ARG A 256 -9.51 1.64 9.78
C ARG A 256 -11.01 1.94 9.88
N ALA A 257 -11.54 2.06 11.10
CA ALA A 257 -12.96 2.35 11.33
C ALA A 257 -13.42 3.68 10.70
N ALA A 258 -12.62 4.75 10.84
CA ALA A 258 -12.92 6.03 10.18
C ALA A 258 -12.91 5.92 8.64
N ALA A 259 -12.02 5.12 8.06
CA ALA A 259 -12.03 4.88 6.62
C ALA A 259 -13.27 4.08 6.17
N GLU A 260 -13.74 3.10 6.93
CA GLU A 260 -14.98 2.37 6.61
C GLU A 260 -16.20 3.32 6.63
N LEU A 261 -16.37 4.14 7.67
CA LEU A 261 -17.49 5.10 7.78
C LEU A 261 -17.52 6.09 6.60
N ILE A 262 -16.35 6.59 6.16
CA ILE A 262 -16.25 7.48 5.00
C ILE A 262 -16.67 6.76 3.71
N LYS A 263 -16.32 5.48 3.56
CA LYS A 263 -16.75 4.66 2.41
C LYS A 263 -18.26 4.39 2.42
N GLU A 264 -18.86 4.17 3.60
CA GLU A 264 -20.30 4.02 3.77
C GLU A 264 -21.09 5.29 3.39
N GLU A 265 -20.56 6.49 3.70
CA GLU A 265 -21.13 7.76 3.26
C GLU A 265 -20.94 8.04 1.75
N LEU A 266 -19.79 7.62 1.18
CA LEU A 266 -19.48 7.77 -0.25
C LEU A 266 -20.31 6.82 -1.15
N LYS A 267 -20.57 5.58 -0.67
CA LYS A 267 -21.34 4.51 -1.33
C LYS A 267 -20.65 3.97 -2.60
N ASP A 268 -21.24 4.13 -3.78
CA ASP A 268 -20.57 3.85 -5.06
C ASP A 268 -19.85 5.13 -5.52
N TYR A 269 -18.52 5.09 -5.49
CA TYR A 269 -17.64 6.20 -5.81
C TYR A 269 -16.36 5.75 -6.53
N ASP A 270 -15.78 6.70 -7.24
CA ASP A 270 -14.44 6.64 -7.80
C ASP A 270 -13.56 7.67 -7.08
N ALA A 271 -12.25 7.56 -7.21
CA ALA A 271 -11.33 8.44 -6.52
C ALA A 271 -10.16 8.95 -7.37
N LEU A 272 -9.74 10.18 -7.09
CA LEU A 272 -8.52 10.78 -7.57
C LEU A 272 -7.54 10.97 -6.42
N HIS A 273 -6.26 10.69 -6.69
CA HIS A 273 -5.16 11.18 -5.86
C HIS A 273 -4.40 12.24 -6.65
N VAL A 274 -4.46 13.50 -6.19
CA VAL A 274 -3.95 14.68 -6.91
C VAL A 274 -2.85 15.37 -6.10
N ARG A 275 -1.60 15.03 -6.40
CA ARG A 275 -0.39 15.47 -5.71
C ARG A 275 0.25 16.66 -6.44
N ARG A 276 -0.02 17.86 -5.93
CA ARG A 276 0.48 19.15 -6.42
C ARG A 276 1.47 19.74 -5.41
N GLY A 277 1.07 20.71 -4.59
CA GLY A 277 1.89 21.21 -3.45
C GLY A 277 3.32 21.61 -3.81
N ASP A 278 4.33 20.89 -3.26
CA ASP A 278 5.75 21.11 -3.60
C ASP A 278 6.16 20.66 -5.00
N LYS A 279 5.37 19.79 -5.67
CA LYS A 279 5.76 19.11 -6.92
C LYS A 279 5.54 19.97 -8.15
N VAL A 280 4.61 20.94 -8.09
CA VAL A 280 4.38 21.96 -9.13
C VAL A 280 5.30 23.18 -8.97
N LYS A 281 6.24 23.19 -8.01
CA LYS A 281 7.10 24.36 -7.75
C LYS A 281 8.16 24.53 -8.84
N VAL A 282 8.16 25.73 -9.43
CA VAL A 282 9.17 26.20 -10.37
C VAL A 282 10.27 26.96 -9.62
N HIS A 283 11.53 26.68 -9.96
CA HIS A 283 12.72 27.32 -9.42
C HIS A 283 13.42 28.15 -10.50
N LYS A 284 13.87 29.37 -10.17
CA LYS A 284 14.65 30.21 -11.08
C LYS A 284 16.14 29.84 -10.97
N ALA A 285 16.73 29.34 -12.06
CA ALA A 285 18.16 29.02 -12.12
C ALA A 285 19.03 30.28 -12.12
N LYS A 286 20.34 30.14 -11.85
CA LYS A 286 21.31 31.24 -11.92
C LYS A 286 21.36 31.93 -13.29
N SER A 287 21.03 31.20 -14.37
CA SER A 287 20.90 31.72 -15.74
C SER A 287 19.54 32.41 -16.02
N GLY A 288 18.73 32.68 -15.00
CA GLY A 288 17.40 33.26 -15.13
C GLY A 288 16.30 32.29 -15.60
N ALA A 289 16.67 31.16 -16.21
CA ALA A 289 15.73 30.17 -16.73
C ALA A 289 14.88 29.50 -15.63
N LEU A 290 13.60 29.32 -15.90
CA LEU A 290 12.65 28.61 -15.03
C LEU A 290 12.81 27.08 -15.16
N ARG A 291 12.88 26.39 -14.02
CA ARG A 291 13.16 24.96 -13.91
C ARG A 291 12.14 24.24 -13.02
N THR A 292 11.81 23.02 -13.38
CA THR A 292 10.91 22.13 -12.60
C THR A 292 11.42 20.69 -12.60
N MET A 293 10.96 19.88 -11.65
CA MET A 293 11.14 18.43 -11.64
C MET A 293 10.06 17.70 -12.47
N TYR A 294 8.91 18.35 -12.68
CA TYR A 294 7.76 17.81 -13.39
C TYR A 294 7.26 18.89 -14.36
N ALA A 295 7.43 18.66 -15.66
CA ALA A 295 7.24 19.66 -16.72
C ALA A 295 5.78 19.82 -17.16
N HIS A 296 4.96 18.78 -16.94
CA HIS A 296 3.58 18.71 -17.40
C HIS A 296 2.58 18.62 -16.23
N LEU A 297 2.99 18.11 -15.07
CA LEU A 297 2.17 17.94 -13.86
C LEU A 297 1.19 19.08 -13.56
N ASP A 298 1.62 20.35 -13.61
CA ASP A 298 0.73 21.47 -13.30
C ASP A 298 -0.41 21.57 -14.32
N ASN A 299 -0.10 21.43 -15.61
CA ASN A 299 -1.07 21.41 -16.71
C ASN A 299 -1.96 20.16 -16.66
N ASP A 300 -1.37 18.97 -16.47
CA ASP A 300 -2.05 17.67 -16.42
C ASP A 300 -3.06 17.58 -15.26
N THR A 301 -2.80 18.31 -14.16
CA THR A 301 -3.66 18.35 -12.98
C THR A 301 -4.55 19.59 -12.89
N GLN A 302 -4.60 20.45 -13.93
CA GLN A 302 -5.64 21.48 -14.01
C GLN A 302 -7.04 20.84 -14.08
N PRO A 303 -8.09 21.47 -13.54
CA PRO A 303 -9.43 20.85 -13.48
C PRO A 303 -9.99 20.49 -14.84
N GLU A 304 -9.75 21.30 -15.88
CA GLU A 304 -10.09 21.01 -17.27
C GLU A 304 -9.30 19.84 -17.88
N ALA A 305 -8.05 19.65 -17.48
CA ALA A 305 -7.24 18.51 -17.90
C ALA A 305 -7.75 17.22 -17.24
N ILE A 306 -8.00 17.25 -15.93
CA ILE A 306 -8.62 16.17 -15.16
C ILE A 306 -9.98 15.79 -15.79
N LEU A 307 -10.86 16.76 -16.05
CA LEU A 307 -12.17 16.55 -16.69
C LEU A 307 -12.07 15.80 -18.02
N LYS A 308 -11.08 16.13 -18.87
CA LYS A 308 -10.84 15.46 -20.14
C LYS A 308 -10.24 14.07 -19.95
N ARG A 309 -9.25 13.94 -19.06
CA ARG A 309 -8.43 12.75 -18.83
C ARG A 309 -9.22 11.59 -18.22
N ILE A 310 -10.09 11.86 -17.24
CA ILE A 310 -10.84 10.79 -16.53
C ILE A 310 -12.14 10.37 -17.23
N LYS A 311 -12.62 11.16 -18.21
CA LYS A 311 -13.87 10.90 -18.96
C LYS A 311 -14.00 9.47 -19.53
N PRO A 312 -12.95 8.80 -20.03
CA PRO A 312 -13.07 7.43 -20.54
C PRO A 312 -13.26 6.36 -19.46
N TRP A 313 -12.99 6.69 -18.19
CA TRP A 313 -12.95 5.73 -17.08
C TRP A 313 -14.07 5.96 -16.06
N ILE A 314 -14.40 7.23 -15.78
CA ILE A 314 -15.37 7.64 -14.76
C ILE A 314 -16.54 8.36 -15.43
N PRO A 315 -17.72 7.72 -15.58
CA PRO A 315 -18.93 8.36 -16.09
C PRO A 315 -19.39 9.56 -15.26
N ALA A 316 -19.92 10.58 -15.94
CA ALA A 316 -20.52 11.74 -15.28
C ALA A 316 -21.74 11.35 -14.41
N GLY A 317 -22.03 12.16 -13.41
CA GLY A 317 -23.06 11.94 -12.38
C GLY A 317 -22.58 11.14 -11.16
N ARG A 318 -21.39 10.52 -11.23
CA ARG A 318 -20.85 9.67 -10.16
C ARG A 318 -20.23 10.47 -9.01
N THR A 319 -20.09 9.82 -7.85
CA THR A 319 -19.36 10.35 -6.69
C THR A 319 -17.85 10.28 -6.95
N LEU A 320 -17.14 11.38 -6.71
CA LEU A 320 -15.70 11.48 -6.97
C LEU A 320 -14.96 11.96 -5.72
N TYR A 321 -14.30 11.06 -5.00
CA TYR A 321 -13.45 11.44 -3.86
C TYR A 321 -12.11 11.99 -4.36
N ILE A 322 -11.60 13.08 -3.79
CA ILE A 322 -10.31 13.68 -4.17
C ILE A 322 -9.42 13.82 -2.93
N ALA A 323 -8.40 12.96 -2.83
CA ALA A 323 -7.28 13.12 -1.90
C ALA A 323 -6.22 14.04 -2.53
N THR A 324 -5.83 15.12 -1.85
CA THR A 324 -4.97 16.15 -2.46
C THR A 324 -4.26 17.03 -1.44
N ASP A 325 -3.07 17.52 -1.80
CA ASP A 325 -2.31 18.55 -1.07
C ASP A 325 -2.39 19.95 -1.74
N GLU A 326 -3.29 20.13 -2.72
CA GLU A 326 -3.64 21.44 -3.24
C GLU A 326 -4.35 22.28 -2.16
N ARG A 327 -3.94 23.54 -2.04
CA ARG A 327 -4.33 24.46 -0.96
C ARG A 327 -5.45 25.42 -1.37
N GLN A 328 -5.65 25.62 -2.67
CA GLN A 328 -6.72 26.45 -3.19
C GLN A 328 -8.09 25.77 -2.96
N VAL A 329 -8.91 26.36 -2.07
CA VAL A 329 -10.20 25.80 -1.63
C VAL A 329 -11.11 25.41 -2.80
N HIS A 330 -11.19 26.31 -3.79
CA HIS A 330 -12.06 26.27 -4.96
C HIS A 330 -11.42 25.62 -6.21
N TYR A 331 -10.23 25.02 -6.07
CA TYR A 331 -9.46 24.55 -7.23
C TYR A 331 -10.25 23.56 -8.10
N PHE A 332 -10.92 22.59 -7.47
CA PHE A 332 -11.61 21.50 -8.15
C PHE A 332 -13.03 21.85 -8.60
N ASP A 333 -13.52 23.08 -8.39
CA ASP A 333 -14.95 23.41 -8.47
C ASP A 333 -15.54 23.20 -9.88
N LYS A 334 -14.72 23.29 -10.93
CA LYS A 334 -15.13 22.98 -12.31
C LYS A 334 -15.59 21.52 -12.48
N LEU A 335 -15.12 20.59 -11.65
CA LEU A 335 -15.56 19.18 -11.64
C LEU A 335 -16.98 18.99 -11.09
N PHE A 336 -17.52 19.93 -10.29
CA PHE A 336 -18.92 19.88 -9.85
C PHE A 336 -19.92 19.87 -11.02
N SER A 337 -19.52 20.40 -12.20
CA SER A 337 -20.32 20.36 -13.43
C SER A 337 -20.52 18.95 -14.03
N LYS A 338 -19.82 17.94 -13.50
CA LYS A 338 -19.89 16.53 -13.96
C LYS A 338 -19.93 15.49 -12.84
N TYR A 339 -19.50 15.78 -11.62
CA TYR A 339 -19.37 14.78 -10.55
C TYR A 339 -19.82 15.31 -9.19
N ARG A 340 -20.32 14.43 -8.32
CA ARG A 340 -20.51 14.71 -6.89
C ARG A 340 -19.16 14.63 -6.19
N VAL A 341 -18.37 15.69 -6.29
CA VAL A 341 -17.00 15.76 -5.75
C VAL A 341 -17.02 15.85 -4.23
N MET A 342 -16.23 15.00 -3.58
CA MET A 342 -16.00 14.98 -2.14
C MET A 342 -14.50 15.08 -1.82
N LYS A 343 -14.14 15.70 -0.70
CA LYS A 343 -12.77 15.83 -0.18
C LYS A 343 -12.77 15.46 1.31
N ALA A 344 -11.61 15.23 1.94
CA ALA A 344 -11.52 14.93 3.38
C ALA A 344 -12.36 15.86 4.28
N LYS A 345 -12.38 17.18 4.01
CA LYS A 345 -13.16 18.18 4.77
C LYS A 345 -14.68 17.92 4.78
N ASN A 346 -15.24 17.16 3.84
CA ASN A 346 -16.65 16.77 3.87
C ASN A 346 -16.98 15.81 5.03
N PHE A 347 -15.96 15.17 5.63
CA PHE A 347 -16.08 14.11 6.63
C PHE A 347 -15.45 14.49 7.99
N SER A 348 -15.32 15.79 8.31
CA SER A 348 -14.71 16.25 9.57
C SER A 348 -15.38 15.67 10.83
N SER A 349 -16.70 15.43 10.80
CA SER A 349 -17.44 14.74 11.87
C SER A 349 -16.86 13.37 12.23
N ILE A 350 -16.29 12.64 11.25
CA ILE A 350 -15.59 11.37 11.45
C ILE A 350 -14.11 11.65 11.74
N LEU A 351 -13.44 12.41 10.87
CA LEU A 351 -11.99 12.59 10.89
C LEU A 351 -11.49 13.25 12.18
N ASP A 352 -12.14 14.33 12.64
CA ASP A 352 -11.67 15.12 13.80
C ASP A 352 -11.65 14.29 15.10
N THR A 353 -12.33 13.13 15.14
CA THR A 353 -12.35 12.21 16.29
C THR A 353 -11.11 11.32 16.41
N VAL A 354 -10.38 11.07 15.31
CA VAL A 354 -9.22 10.14 15.27
C VAL A 354 -7.98 10.69 14.54
N VAL A 355 -8.14 11.73 13.72
CA VAL A 355 -7.05 12.36 12.95
C VAL A 355 -6.51 13.53 13.74
N HIS A 356 -5.26 13.39 14.18
CA HIS A 356 -4.57 14.36 15.03
C HIS A 356 -3.26 14.86 14.39
N ASN A 357 -2.98 14.45 13.15
CA ASN A 357 -1.85 14.88 12.32
C ASN A 357 -2.03 14.38 10.87
N ASN A 358 -1.18 14.88 9.96
CA ASN A 358 -1.30 14.56 8.53
C ASN A 358 -0.87 13.13 8.17
N TYR A 359 -0.17 12.39 9.04
CA TYR A 359 0.14 10.98 8.75
C TYR A 359 -1.09 10.11 9.01
N GLN A 360 -1.84 10.38 10.09
CA GLN A 360 -3.15 9.76 10.31
C GLN A 360 -4.14 10.12 9.21
N LEU A 361 -4.18 11.39 8.77
CA LEU A 361 -5.03 11.81 7.64
C LEU A 361 -4.69 11.03 6.37
N PHE A 362 -3.42 11.04 5.95
CA PHE A 362 -2.97 10.33 4.75
C PHE A 362 -3.19 8.81 4.84
N ILE A 363 -3.08 8.22 6.03
CA ILE A 363 -3.42 6.81 6.26
C ILE A 363 -4.92 6.54 6.00
N VAL A 364 -5.81 7.37 6.56
CA VAL A 364 -7.27 7.25 6.35
C VAL A 364 -7.64 7.51 4.89
N GLU A 365 -7.14 8.60 4.28
CA GLU A 365 -7.38 8.91 2.87
C GLU A 365 -6.91 7.76 1.97
N ARG A 366 -5.74 7.18 2.23
CA ARG A 366 -5.24 6.02 1.46
C ARG A 366 -6.17 4.80 1.56
N LEU A 367 -6.75 4.51 2.72
CA LEU A 367 -7.73 3.44 2.87
C LEU A 367 -9.06 3.75 2.14
N VAL A 368 -9.45 5.02 2.06
CA VAL A 368 -10.58 5.47 1.23
C VAL A 368 -10.25 5.35 -0.26
N LEU A 369 -9.04 5.76 -0.71
CA LEU A 369 -8.60 5.55 -2.10
C LEU A 369 -8.60 4.06 -2.50
N MET A 370 -8.19 3.17 -1.58
CA MET A 370 -8.16 1.72 -1.80
C MET A 370 -9.56 1.06 -1.85
N GLY A 371 -10.62 1.75 -1.40
CA GLY A 371 -11.99 1.27 -1.50
C GLY A 371 -12.76 1.76 -2.73
N ALA A 372 -12.14 2.61 -3.57
CA ALA A 372 -12.79 3.20 -4.72
C ALA A 372 -12.97 2.19 -5.86
N LYS A 373 -14.07 2.30 -6.62
CA LYS A 373 -14.34 1.44 -7.78
C LYS A 373 -13.31 1.66 -8.90
N THR A 374 -12.97 2.93 -9.15
CA THR A 374 -11.89 3.36 -10.03
C THR A 374 -10.97 4.29 -9.26
N LEU A 375 -9.66 4.03 -9.26
CA LEU A 375 -8.65 4.92 -8.69
C LEU A 375 -7.78 5.49 -9.80
N VAL A 376 -7.69 6.82 -9.90
CA VAL A 376 -6.78 7.52 -10.81
C VAL A 376 -5.74 8.27 -9.98
N ASN A 377 -4.48 7.88 -10.11
CA ASN A 377 -3.36 8.50 -9.41
C ASN A 377 -2.81 9.73 -10.16
N THR A 378 -1.97 10.53 -9.51
CA THR A 378 -1.27 11.65 -10.17
C THR A 378 -0.32 11.12 -11.25
N TRP A 379 0.41 10.06 -10.91
CA TRP A 379 1.34 9.32 -11.75
C TRP A 379 1.10 7.82 -11.55
N LYS A 380 1.52 7.01 -12.51
CA LYS A 380 1.59 5.54 -12.34
C LYS A 380 2.61 5.15 -11.27
N GLU A 381 2.27 4.15 -10.45
CA GLU A 381 3.17 3.42 -9.57
C GLU A 381 3.45 2.01 -10.11
N ASN A 382 2.42 1.36 -10.69
CA ASN A 382 2.49 0.11 -11.46
C ASN A 382 2.14 0.34 -12.95
N ALA A 383 2.34 -0.66 -13.81
CA ALA A 383 2.08 -0.54 -15.25
C ALA A 383 0.60 -0.25 -15.57
N ASP A 384 -0.31 -0.92 -14.87
CA ASP A 384 -1.75 -0.92 -15.15
C ASP A 384 -2.51 0.24 -14.48
N ASP A 385 -1.86 0.99 -13.59
CA ASP A 385 -2.46 2.13 -12.87
C ASP A 385 -3.03 3.17 -13.83
N LEU A 386 -4.21 3.72 -13.55
CA LEU A 386 -4.70 4.92 -14.23
C LEU A 386 -3.99 6.16 -13.66
N SER A 387 -3.57 7.08 -14.53
CA SER A 387 -2.87 8.31 -14.12
C SER A 387 -3.42 9.57 -14.77
N LEU A 388 -3.33 10.69 -14.05
CA LEU A 388 -3.63 12.03 -14.57
C LEU A 388 -2.51 12.54 -15.48
N SER A 389 -1.27 12.44 -15.01
CA SER A 389 -0.06 12.76 -15.78
C SER A 389 0.57 11.51 -16.39
N ASP A 390 1.21 11.67 -17.54
CA ASP A 390 2.07 10.65 -18.18
C ASP A 390 3.54 10.77 -17.76
N GLU A 391 3.88 11.73 -16.88
CA GLU A 391 5.23 11.83 -16.30
C GLU A 391 5.52 10.69 -15.31
N THR A 392 6.81 10.35 -15.15
CA THR A 392 7.22 9.32 -14.18
C THR A 392 7.37 9.90 -12.77
N LYS A 393 6.72 9.27 -11.78
CA LYS A 393 6.78 9.66 -10.35
C LYS A 393 8.21 9.85 -9.82
N LYS A 394 9.15 9.02 -10.31
CA LYS A 394 10.57 8.97 -9.94
C LYS A 394 11.48 9.30 -11.14
N LYS A 395 11.67 10.59 -11.44
CA LYS A 395 12.75 11.00 -12.36
C LYS A 395 14.11 10.92 -11.66
N LEU A 396 15.16 10.63 -12.44
CA LEU A 396 16.54 11.02 -12.10
C LEU A 396 16.60 12.55 -11.94
N HIS A 397 17.59 13.08 -11.21
CA HIS A 397 17.72 14.50 -10.84
C HIS A 397 18.05 15.46 -12.02
N ARG A 398 17.25 15.43 -13.09
CA ARG A 398 17.32 16.33 -14.24
C ARG A 398 16.23 17.40 -14.10
N TRP A 399 16.66 18.64 -13.90
CA TRP A 399 15.77 19.80 -13.84
C TRP A 399 15.39 20.24 -15.25
N GLU A 400 14.15 19.98 -15.64
CA GLU A 400 13.61 20.31 -16.94
C GLU A 400 13.19 21.79 -17.01
N HIS A 401 12.98 22.33 -18.21
CA HIS A 401 12.40 23.66 -18.36
C HIS A 401 10.94 23.64 -17.93
N ALA A 402 10.49 24.67 -17.20
CA ALA A 402 9.08 24.83 -16.93
C ALA A 402 8.33 25.11 -18.25
N VAL A 403 7.29 24.32 -18.55
CA VAL A 403 6.33 24.66 -19.59
C VAL A 403 5.43 25.75 -19.01
N ASN A 404 5.53 26.97 -19.52
CA ASN A 404 4.68 28.06 -19.06
C ASN A 404 3.20 27.72 -19.36
N SER A 405 2.37 27.69 -18.31
CA SER A 405 0.94 27.91 -18.47
C SER A 405 0.72 29.35 -18.98
N SER A 406 -0.12 29.47 -20.02
CA SER A 406 -0.58 30.75 -20.57
C SER A 406 -1.91 31.14 -19.94
#